data_AF-A0A522FE49-F1
#
_entry.id   AF-A0A522FE49-F1
#
_cell.length_a   1.000
_cell.length_b   1.000
_cell.length_c   1.000
_cell.angle_alpha   90.00
_cell.angle_beta   90.00
_cell.angle_gamma   90.00
#
_symmetry.space_group_name_H-M   'P 1'
#
loop_
_entity.id
_entity.type
_entity.pdbx_description
1 polymer ?
#
loop_
_entity_poly.entity_id
_entity_poly.type
_entity_poly.pdbx_seq_one_letter_code
_entity_poly.pdbx_strand_id
1 'polypeptide(L)'
;MKKFVIFLIIFCSSSQFIHSQNKPSKRSDILGIEKLDSISYLNKRILKLDNQINIINDVLKTSTFEFQKKIDSINNLVIDKKIEESLKPAVSAINIQNSLIDGFGTLYTYITGLIGILAFMLPLLVYFFSIRPARKQIRKSKKIIEDMNMNLDIKFNEYILKNKEQQINSALVNIKGQDKFLRSTAFNFLQYSINQSDLSDNQLHEIYKLLAFKNDLDENSKIILSNILCCKKNQYSEEYFKVVVVNEKAPLKLIGLHYFLFAGFEQYMEDISNMILDSENPEDEYIQILLYLSSQAPREIVKIINYNNLNSKLSDEEMGKVKEELDDSKYDSIRKEINESQLFNVKN
;
A
#
# COMPACT_ATOMS: atom_id res chain seq x y z
N MET A 1 -65.71 51.25 -31.97
CA MET A 1 -65.67 52.52 -32.74
C MET A 1 -65.99 52.18 -34.18
N LYS A 2 -67.16 52.56 -34.67
CA LYS A 2 -67.31 53.89 -35.28
C LYS A 2 -66.22 54.12 -36.33
N LYS A 3 -66.43 53.58 -37.52
CA LYS A 3 -66.07 54.29 -38.75
C LYS A 3 -67.29 54.30 -39.66
N PHE A 4 -68.37 54.90 -39.18
CA PHE A 4 -69.45 55.46 -40.01
C PHE A 4 -70.33 56.40 -39.17
N VAL A 5 -69.67 57.22 -38.34
CA VAL A 5 -70.23 58.55 -38.09
C VAL A 5 -69.82 59.35 -39.33
N ILE A 6 -70.65 60.30 -39.75
CA ILE A 6 -70.26 61.39 -40.65
C ILE A 6 -70.18 61.01 -42.13
N PHE A 7 -71.33 60.75 -42.78
CA PHE A 7 -71.49 61.20 -44.18
C PHE A 7 -72.93 61.42 -44.68
N LEU A 8 -73.98 61.24 -43.86
CA LEU A 8 -75.36 61.45 -44.35
C LEU A 8 -76.30 62.06 -43.30
N ILE A 9 -75.78 63.06 -42.59
CA ILE A 9 -76.60 64.19 -42.14
C ILE A 9 -76.25 65.32 -43.12
N ILE A 10 -77.26 65.93 -43.73
CA ILE A 10 -77.21 67.09 -44.65
C ILE A 10 -77.19 66.72 -46.15
N PHE A 11 -78.34 66.28 -46.65
CA PHE A 11 -78.93 67.03 -47.75
C PHE A 11 -80.42 67.22 -47.47
N CYS A 12 -80.76 68.46 -47.16
CA CYS A 12 -82.05 69.10 -47.33
C CYS A 12 -83.25 68.58 -46.50
N SER A 13 -83.36 69.17 -45.31
CA SER A 13 -84.54 69.93 -44.92
C SER A 13 -85.56 70.23 -46.04
N SER A 14 -86.79 69.76 -45.87
CA SER A 14 -87.98 70.57 -46.14
C SER A 14 -89.24 69.96 -45.49
N SER A 15 -89.64 70.62 -44.39
CA SER A 15 -91.01 71.02 -44.03
C SER A 15 -92.12 69.98 -43.78
N GLN A 16 -92.76 70.22 -42.63
CA GLN A 16 -94.09 69.86 -42.18
C GLN A 16 -95.21 69.87 -43.23
N PHE A 17 -96.12 68.92 -43.07
CA PHE A 17 -97.56 69.13 -42.83
C PHE A 17 -98.34 70.15 -43.69
N ILE A 18 -99.18 69.56 -44.56
CA ILE A 18 -100.61 69.83 -44.77
C ILE A 18 -101.10 70.84 -45.84
N HIS A 19 -101.86 70.22 -46.76
CA HIS A 19 -103.02 70.64 -47.56
C HIS A 19 -102.94 71.70 -48.68
N SER A 20 -103.43 71.20 -49.83
CA SER A 20 -104.43 71.80 -50.71
C SER A 20 -103.97 72.64 -51.91
N GLN A 21 -103.97 71.94 -53.06
CA GLN A 21 -104.57 72.30 -54.35
C GLN A 21 -104.39 73.68 -55.02
N ASN A 22 -104.02 73.56 -56.31
CA ASN A 22 -104.55 74.23 -57.51
C ASN A 22 -103.90 75.53 -58.07
N LYS A 23 -103.19 75.27 -59.19
CA LYS A 23 -103.20 75.87 -60.54
C LYS A 23 -102.73 77.32 -60.80
N PRO A 24 -101.91 77.52 -61.86
CA PRO A 24 -101.74 78.82 -62.49
C PRO A 24 -102.84 79.13 -63.52
N SER A 25 -103.25 80.39 -63.47
CA SER A 25 -103.71 81.30 -64.53
C SER A 25 -103.97 80.77 -65.96
N LYS A 26 -105.17 81.08 -66.47
CA LYS A 26 -105.35 82.11 -67.52
C LYS A 26 -106.78 82.68 -67.50
N ARG A 27 -106.88 83.98 -67.80
CA ARG A 27 -108.05 84.90 -67.86
C ARG A 27 -108.61 85.37 -66.52
N SER A 28 -109.06 86.61 -66.34
CA SER A 28 -108.86 87.90 -67.01
C SER A 28 -109.59 88.96 -66.16
N ASP A 29 -108.91 90.08 -65.93
CA ASP A 29 -109.41 91.43 -65.70
C ASP A 29 -110.23 91.84 -64.46
N ILE A 30 -109.80 93.03 -63.98
CA ILE A 30 -110.47 94.13 -63.25
C ILE A 30 -110.36 94.19 -61.70
N LEU A 31 -109.92 95.40 -61.26
CA LEU A 31 -109.93 96.06 -59.93
C LEU A 31 -108.84 95.64 -58.92
N GLY A 32 -108.02 96.51 -58.30
CA GLY A 32 -107.99 97.97 -58.24
C GLY A 32 -107.74 98.44 -56.80
N ILE A 33 -106.47 98.71 -56.44
CA ILE A 33 -106.01 99.65 -55.37
C ILE A 33 -106.39 99.29 -53.90
N GLU A 34 -105.70 98.33 -53.25
CA GLU A 34 -105.64 98.21 -51.76
C GLU A 34 -104.49 97.31 -51.19
N LYS A 35 -103.51 96.88 -52.01
CA LYS A 35 -102.65 95.70 -51.73
C LYS A 35 -101.23 95.98 -51.17
N LEU A 36 -100.85 97.23 -50.88
CA LEU A 36 -99.47 97.60 -50.57
C LEU A 36 -99.10 97.58 -49.07
N ASP A 37 -100.06 97.77 -48.15
CA ASP A 37 -99.76 97.82 -46.70
C ASP A 37 -99.59 96.44 -46.04
N SER A 38 -100.18 95.39 -46.60
CA SER A 38 -100.17 94.03 -46.02
C SER A 38 -98.83 93.28 -46.21
N ILE A 39 -98.03 93.65 -47.22
CA ILE A 39 -96.71 93.03 -47.47
C ILE A 39 -95.64 93.54 -46.49
N SER A 40 -95.71 94.83 -46.11
CA SER A 40 -94.78 95.45 -45.16
C SER A 40 -94.86 94.81 -43.76
N TYR A 41 -96.07 94.48 -43.31
CA TYR A 41 -96.29 93.84 -42.00
C TYR A 41 -95.74 92.40 -41.94
N LEU A 42 -95.84 91.64 -43.03
CA LEU A 42 -95.34 90.25 -43.10
C LEU A 42 -93.81 90.19 -42.99
N ASN A 43 -93.09 91.08 -43.68
CA ASN A 43 -91.61 91.09 -43.65
C ASN A 43 -91.06 91.41 -42.25
N LYS A 44 -91.67 92.34 -41.51
CA LYS A 44 -91.27 92.61 -40.11
C LYS A 44 -91.43 91.39 -39.20
N ARG A 45 -92.43 90.54 -39.46
CA ARG A 45 -92.69 89.35 -38.64
C ARG A 45 -91.72 88.22 -38.96
N ILE A 46 -91.35 88.03 -40.22
CA ILE A 46 -90.33 87.07 -40.65
C ILE A 46 -88.98 87.41 -40.01
N LEU A 47 -88.57 88.68 -40.04
CA LEU A 47 -87.29 89.13 -39.48
C LEU A 47 -87.21 88.93 -37.96
N LYS A 48 -88.34 89.07 -37.26
CA LYS A 48 -88.43 88.77 -35.82
C LYS A 48 -88.30 87.27 -35.52
N LEU A 49 -88.83 86.41 -36.38
CA LEU A 49 -88.74 84.95 -36.23
C LEU A 49 -87.32 84.44 -36.49
N ASP A 50 -86.64 84.95 -37.52
CA ASP A 50 -85.24 84.57 -37.80
C ASP A 50 -84.31 84.91 -36.63
N ASN A 51 -84.49 86.09 -36.01
CA ASN A 51 -83.72 86.44 -34.82
C ASN A 51 -83.99 85.50 -33.63
N GLN A 52 -85.23 85.05 -33.44
CA GLN A 52 -85.54 84.08 -32.39
C GLN A 52 -84.94 82.69 -32.67
N ILE A 53 -84.94 82.26 -33.93
CA ILE A 53 -84.33 80.99 -34.35
C ILE A 53 -82.81 81.02 -34.11
N ASN A 54 -82.15 82.14 -34.43
CA ASN A 54 -80.70 82.29 -34.19
C ASN A 54 -80.34 82.24 -32.70
N ILE A 55 -81.12 82.91 -31.84
CA ILE A 55 -80.90 82.85 -30.38
C ILE A 55 -81.06 81.41 -29.86
N ILE A 56 -82.08 80.67 -30.33
CA ILE A 56 -82.30 79.27 -29.92
C ILE A 56 -81.13 78.37 -30.36
N ASN A 57 -80.62 78.58 -31.57
CA ASN A 57 -79.48 77.80 -32.09
C ASN A 57 -78.19 78.05 -31.30
N ASP A 58 -77.92 79.29 -30.89
CA ASP A 58 -76.74 79.61 -30.08
C ASP A 58 -76.83 79.04 -28.66
N VAL A 59 -78.02 79.06 -28.05
CA VAL A 59 -78.25 78.42 -26.74
C VAL A 59 -78.07 76.91 -26.84
N LEU A 60 -78.56 76.26 -27.90
CA LEU A 60 -78.38 74.82 -28.13
C LEU A 60 -76.92 74.44 -28.34
N LYS A 61 -76.17 75.21 -29.13
CA LYS A 61 -74.72 74.99 -29.31
C LYS A 61 -73.94 75.13 -27.99
N THR A 62 -74.27 76.14 -27.19
CA THR A 62 -73.58 76.37 -25.92
C THR A 62 -73.90 75.24 -24.92
N SER A 63 -75.17 74.85 -24.81
CA SER A 63 -75.60 73.74 -23.94
C SER A 63 -74.97 72.41 -24.35
N THR A 64 -74.90 72.11 -25.64
CA THR A 64 -74.32 70.86 -26.14
C THR A 64 -72.81 70.78 -25.91
N PHE A 65 -72.10 71.90 -26.06
CA PHE A 65 -70.68 71.98 -25.77
C PHE A 65 -70.36 71.76 -24.29
N GLU A 66 -71.10 72.40 -23.38
CA GLU A 66 -70.90 72.20 -21.93
C GLU A 66 -71.22 70.77 -21.50
N PHE A 67 -72.26 70.16 -22.08
CA PHE A 67 -72.64 68.78 -21.78
C PHE A 67 -71.57 67.79 -22.24
N GLN A 68 -71.01 68.00 -23.45
CA GLN A 68 -69.94 67.17 -23.98
C GLN A 68 -68.68 67.25 -23.11
N LYS A 69 -68.31 68.47 -22.68
CA LYS A 69 -67.14 68.69 -21.81
C LYS A 69 -67.29 67.98 -20.45
N LYS A 70 -68.50 67.96 -19.88
CA LYS A 70 -68.78 67.19 -18.65
C LYS A 70 -68.69 65.69 -18.88
N ILE A 71 -69.24 65.17 -19.98
CA ILE A 71 -69.14 63.74 -20.31
C ILE A 71 -67.69 63.28 -20.45
N ASP A 72 -66.84 64.05 -21.14
CA ASP A 72 -65.45 63.68 -21.36
C ASP A 72 -64.65 63.67 -20.04
N SER A 73 -64.92 64.63 -19.14
CA SER A 73 -64.28 64.66 -17.81
C SER A 73 -64.67 63.47 -16.92
N ILE A 74 -65.94 63.03 -16.97
CA ILE A 74 -66.43 61.87 -16.21
C ILE A 74 -65.83 60.58 -16.78
N ASN A 75 -65.78 60.43 -18.10
CA ASN A 75 -65.24 59.23 -18.74
C ASN A 75 -63.74 59.03 -18.42
N ASN A 76 -62.94 60.10 -18.44
CA ASN A 76 -61.52 59.99 -18.12
C ASN A 76 -61.29 59.61 -16.65
N LEU A 77 -62.02 60.23 -15.72
CA LEU A 77 -61.96 59.87 -14.29
C LEU A 77 -62.38 58.42 -14.00
N VAL A 78 -63.39 57.91 -14.71
CA VAL A 78 -63.86 56.52 -14.55
C VAL A 78 -62.87 55.51 -15.14
N ILE A 79 -62.23 55.83 -16.27
CA ILE A 79 -61.24 54.96 -16.90
C ILE A 79 -59.97 54.87 -16.05
N ASP A 80 -59.44 56.00 -15.60
CA ASP A 80 -58.20 56.03 -14.80
C ASP A 80 -58.38 55.29 -13.48
N LYS A 81 -59.51 55.50 -12.80
CA LYS A 81 -59.82 54.82 -11.53
C LYS A 81 -59.98 53.31 -11.72
N LYS A 82 -60.59 52.86 -12.83
CA LYS A 82 -60.77 51.44 -13.14
C LYS A 82 -59.45 50.75 -13.49
N ILE A 83 -58.52 51.45 -14.15
CA ILE A 83 -57.18 50.94 -14.43
C ILE A 83 -56.36 50.83 -13.13
N GLU A 84 -56.41 51.84 -12.26
CA GLU A 84 -55.72 51.80 -10.97
C GLU A 84 -56.26 50.69 -10.06
N GLU A 85 -57.59 50.53 -9.98
CA GLU A 85 -58.25 49.46 -9.20
C GLU A 85 -57.96 48.06 -9.77
N SER A 86 -57.76 47.90 -11.09
CA SER A 86 -57.43 46.61 -11.69
C SER A 86 -55.93 46.25 -11.63
N LEU A 87 -55.05 47.25 -11.50
CA LEU A 87 -53.60 47.02 -11.37
C LEU A 87 -53.16 46.74 -9.93
N LYS A 88 -53.83 47.30 -8.92
CA LYS A 88 -53.49 47.06 -7.49
C LYS A 88 -53.42 45.57 -7.11
N PRO A 89 -54.40 44.71 -7.50
CA PRO A 89 -54.32 43.28 -7.25
C PRO A 89 -53.13 42.61 -7.93
N ALA A 90 -52.85 42.97 -9.20
CA ALA A 90 -51.73 42.41 -9.95
C ALA A 90 -50.37 42.78 -9.35
N VAL A 91 -50.18 44.04 -8.95
CA VAL A 91 -48.97 44.51 -8.26
C VAL A 91 -48.80 43.82 -6.90
N SER A 92 -49.90 43.67 -6.14
CA SER A 92 -49.86 42.95 -4.87
C SER A 92 -49.51 41.47 -5.03
N ALA A 93 -50.03 40.80 -6.07
CA ALA A 93 -49.72 39.42 -6.39
C ALA A 93 -48.25 39.24 -6.81
N ILE A 94 -47.71 40.16 -7.61
CA ILE A 94 -46.29 40.16 -8.00
C ILE A 94 -45.40 40.37 -6.77
N ASN A 95 -45.74 41.29 -5.88
CA ASN A 95 -44.97 41.53 -4.65
C ASN A 95 -44.99 40.31 -3.71
N ILE A 96 -46.13 39.63 -3.60
CA ILE A 96 -46.24 38.37 -2.82
C ILE A 96 -45.42 37.26 -3.48
N GLN A 97 -45.46 37.12 -4.80
CA GLN A 97 -44.65 36.13 -5.52
C GLN A 97 -43.15 36.38 -5.35
N ASN A 98 -42.69 37.62 -5.49
CA ASN A 98 -41.28 37.98 -5.27
C ASN A 98 -40.86 37.70 -3.82
N SER A 99 -41.69 38.07 -2.83
CA SER A 99 -41.42 37.77 -1.43
C SER A 99 -41.35 36.26 -1.14
N LEU A 100 -42.17 35.43 -1.79
CA LEU A 100 -42.10 33.98 -1.66
C LEU A 100 -40.82 33.42 -2.31
N ILE A 101 -40.43 33.91 -3.48
CA ILE A 101 -39.20 33.51 -4.19
C ILE A 101 -37.97 33.85 -3.33
N ASP A 102 -37.91 35.04 -2.75
CA ASP A 102 -36.81 35.45 -1.86
C ASP A 102 -36.77 34.59 -0.58
N GLY A 103 -37.93 34.24 -0.05
CA GLY A 103 -38.07 33.31 1.07
C GLY A 103 -37.53 31.91 0.75
N PHE A 104 -37.88 31.37 -0.42
CA PHE A 104 -37.35 30.08 -0.90
C PHE A 104 -35.85 30.13 -1.19
N GLY A 105 -35.35 31.22 -1.78
CA GLY A 105 -33.92 31.41 -2.04
C GLY A 105 -33.09 31.46 -0.76
N THR A 106 -33.62 32.14 0.26
CA THR A 106 -32.99 32.20 1.59
C THR A 106 -32.98 30.83 2.26
N LEU A 107 -34.11 30.11 2.24
CA LEU A 107 -34.22 28.76 2.81
C LEU A 107 -33.31 27.76 2.08
N TYR A 108 -33.24 27.82 0.74
CA TYR A 108 -32.34 27.01 -0.06
C TYR A 108 -30.87 27.29 0.27
N THR A 109 -30.50 28.55 0.51
CA THR A 109 -29.15 28.94 0.92
C THR A 109 -28.79 28.34 2.28
N TYR A 110 -29.71 28.39 3.26
CA TYR A 110 -29.48 27.76 4.56
C TYR A 110 -29.33 26.25 4.48
N ILE A 111 -30.20 25.57 3.72
CA ILE A 111 -30.12 24.12 3.54
C ILE A 111 -28.83 23.73 2.82
N THR A 112 -28.49 24.42 1.74
CA THR A 112 -27.25 24.17 0.98
C THR A 112 -26.01 24.43 1.82
N GLY A 113 -26.02 25.48 2.64
CA GLY A 113 -24.96 25.76 3.62
C GLY A 113 -24.81 24.64 4.64
N LEU A 114 -25.92 24.12 5.17
CA LEU A 114 -25.91 23.01 6.14
C LEU A 114 -25.39 21.72 5.51
N ILE A 115 -25.83 21.39 4.28
CA ILE A 115 -25.32 20.25 3.51
C ILE A 115 -23.81 20.41 3.24
N GLY A 116 -23.35 21.62 2.90
CA GLY A 116 -21.93 21.91 2.69
C GLY A 116 -21.09 21.71 3.96
N ILE A 117 -21.58 22.16 5.11
CA ILE A 117 -20.92 21.94 6.40
C ILE A 117 -20.88 20.44 6.73
N LEU A 118 -21.98 19.71 6.54
CA LEU A 118 -22.01 18.26 6.76
C LEU A 118 -21.06 17.52 5.82
N ALA A 119 -21.02 17.89 4.53
CA ALA A 119 -20.14 17.29 3.54
C ALA A 119 -18.65 17.49 3.90
N PHE A 120 -18.31 18.62 4.53
CA PHE A 120 -16.95 18.89 5.00
C PHE A 120 -16.63 18.21 6.35
N MET A 121 -17.57 18.23 7.31
CA MET A 121 -17.36 17.70 8.66
C MET A 121 -17.37 16.18 8.72
N LEU A 122 -18.20 15.52 7.90
CA LEU A 122 -18.38 14.07 7.96
C LEU A 122 -17.08 13.29 7.64
N PRO A 123 -16.29 13.64 6.61
CA PRO A 123 -14.96 13.05 6.39
C PRO A 123 -14.00 13.23 7.56
N LEU A 124 -14.01 14.41 8.21
CA LEU A 124 -13.17 14.68 9.38
C LEU A 124 -13.57 13.80 10.56
N LEU A 125 -14.88 13.70 10.84
CA LEU A 125 -15.39 12.84 11.90
C LEU A 125 -15.05 11.36 11.64
N VAL A 126 -15.28 10.85 10.43
CA VAL A 126 -14.92 9.49 10.04
C VAL A 126 -13.41 9.25 10.19
N TYR A 127 -12.57 10.23 9.82
CA TYR A 127 -11.13 10.12 9.98
C TYR A 127 -10.71 10.03 11.46
N PHE A 128 -11.19 10.94 12.31
CA PHE A 128 -10.78 11.03 13.71
C PHE A 128 -11.37 9.93 14.58
N PHE A 129 -12.63 9.55 14.36
CA PHE A 129 -13.34 8.57 15.19
C PHE A 129 -13.27 7.13 14.67
N SER A 130 -13.11 6.91 13.35
CA SER A 130 -13.07 5.56 12.80
C SER A 130 -11.65 5.20 12.30
N ILE A 131 -11.10 5.97 11.37
CA ILE A 131 -9.87 5.59 10.66
C ILE A 131 -8.63 5.66 11.56
N ARG A 132 -8.43 6.78 12.27
CA ARG A 132 -7.26 7.00 13.13
C ARG A 132 -7.15 5.97 14.27
N PRO A 133 -8.20 5.68 15.06
CA PRO A 133 -8.14 4.66 16.09
C PRO A 133 -8.00 3.25 15.50
N ALA A 134 -8.69 2.92 14.40
CA ALA A 134 -8.52 1.63 13.72
C ALA A 134 -7.07 1.41 13.28
N ARG A 135 -6.42 2.41 12.66
CA ARG A 135 -5.00 2.34 12.31
C ARG A 135 -4.09 2.14 13.53
N LYS A 136 -4.38 2.78 14.66
CA LYS A 136 -3.63 2.56 15.91
C LYS A 136 -3.80 1.12 16.42
N GLN A 137 -5.02 0.58 16.38
CA GLN A 137 -5.28 -0.81 16.79
C GLN A 137 -4.60 -1.81 15.86
N ILE A 138 -4.66 -1.61 14.53
CA ILE A 138 -3.95 -2.43 13.55
C ILE A 138 -2.44 -2.41 13.77
N ARG A 139 -1.86 -1.24 14.06
CA ARG A 139 -0.42 -1.15 14.39
C ARG A 139 -0.07 -1.91 15.67
N LYS A 140 -0.91 -1.80 16.71
CA LYS A 140 -0.72 -2.55 17.95
C LYS A 140 -0.84 -4.05 17.73
N SER A 141 -1.85 -4.51 16.99
CA SER A 141 -2.02 -5.94 16.69
C SER A 141 -0.87 -6.48 15.85
N LYS A 142 -0.40 -5.72 14.85
CA LYS A 142 0.79 -6.11 14.06
C LYS A 142 2.01 -6.30 14.95
N LYS A 143 2.28 -5.34 15.87
CA LYS A 143 3.40 -5.47 16.81
C LYS A 143 3.23 -6.69 17.73
N ILE A 144 2.03 -6.93 18.26
CA ILE A 144 1.76 -8.12 19.10
C ILE A 144 2.02 -9.40 18.30
N ILE A 145 1.61 -9.48 17.03
CA ILE A 145 1.86 -10.63 16.17
C ILE A 145 3.35 -10.82 15.92
N GLU A 146 4.09 -9.74 15.65
CA GLU A 146 5.55 -9.79 15.48
C GLU A 146 6.25 -10.28 16.76
N ASP A 147 5.90 -9.73 17.92
CA ASP A 147 6.43 -10.14 19.22
C ASP A 147 6.05 -11.60 19.55
N MET A 148 4.83 -12.04 19.18
CA MET A 148 4.40 -13.43 19.33
C MET A 148 5.19 -14.37 18.44
N ASN A 149 5.38 -14.03 17.16
CA ASN A 149 6.13 -14.84 16.21
C ASN A 149 7.59 -14.99 16.68
N MET A 150 8.23 -13.90 17.10
CA MET A 150 9.60 -13.94 17.61
C MET A 150 9.71 -14.84 18.87
N ASN A 151 8.75 -14.74 19.79
CA ASN A 151 8.72 -15.59 20.97
C ASN A 151 8.44 -17.07 20.64
N LEU A 152 7.60 -17.35 19.64
CA LEU A 152 7.35 -18.71 19.16
C LEU A 152 8.59 -19.30 18.51
N ASP A 153 9.28 -18.54 17.67
CA ASP A 153 10.52 -18.97 17.02
C ASP A 153 11.61 -19.28 18.05
N ILE A 154 11.77 -18.42 19.08
CA ILE A 154 12.71 -18.66 20.18
C ILE A 154 12.35 -19.96 20.92
N LYS A 155 11.09 -20.11 21.36
CA LYS A 155 10.64 -21.31 22.08
C LYS A 155 10.73 -22.58 21.24
N PHE A 156 10.45 -22.47 19.95
CA PHE A 156 10.56 -23.57 19.01
C PHE A 156 12.01 -24.00 18.86
N ASN A 157 12.94 -23.06 18.66
CA ASN A 157 14.37 -23.33 18.60
C ASN A 157 14.88 -23.95 19.91
N GLU A 158 14.50 -23.40 21.07
CA GLU A 158 14.82 -23.97 22.38
C GLU A 158 14.31 -25.41 22.52
N TYR A 159 13.08 -25.69 22.08
CA TYR A 159 12.51 -27.03 22.09
C TYR A 159 13.28 -28.00 21.18
N ILE A 160 13.64 -27.57 19.97
CA ILE A 160 14.43 -28.39 19.03
C ILE A 160 15.81 -28.70 19.60
N LEU A 161 16.51 -27.71 20.17
CA LEU A 161 17.81 -27.90 20.80
C LEU A 161 17.72 -28.86 21.99
N LYS A 162 16.74 -28.65 22.89
CA LYS A 162 16.52 -29.52 24.05
C LYS A 162 16.16 -30.95 23.65
N ASN A 163 15.31 -31.13 22.64
CA ASN A 163 14.95 -32.43 22.13
C ASN A 163 16.17 -33.14 21.50
N LYS A 164 16.99 -32.40 20.75
CA LYS A 164 18.24 -32.94 20.18
C LYS A 164 19.23 -33.36 21.27
N GLU A 165 19.40 -32.53 22.30
CA GLU A 165 20.24 -32.85 23.47
C GLU A 165 19.76 -34.13 24.17
N GLN A 166 18.45 -34.27 24.38
CA GLN A 166 17.86 -35.47 24.95
C GLN A 166 18.13 -36.72 24.10
N GLN A 167 17.97 -36.63 22.77
CA GLN A 167 18.24 -37.74 21.87
C GLN A 167 19.71 -38.15 21.86
N ILE A 168 20.65 -37.18 21.89
CA ILE A 168 22.08 -37.47 22.02
C ILE A 168 22.37 -38.18 23.34
N ASN A 169 21.85 -37.67 24.45
CA ASN A 169 22.04 -38.28 25.76
C ASN A 169 21.46 -39.70 25.81
N SER A 170 20.26 -39.92 25.24
CA SER A 170 19.66 -41.26 25.12
C SER A 170 20.50 -42.18 24.25
N ALA A 171 21.07 -41.70 23.13
CA ALA A 171 21.95 -42.50 22.29
C ALA A 171 23.22 -42.92 23.04
N LEU A 172 23.86 -42.01 23.78
CA LEU A 172 25.03 -42.31 24.60
C LEU A 172 24.74 -43.33 25.71
N VAL A 173 23.56 -43.28 26.31
CA VAL A 173 23.09 -44.30 27.27
C VAL A 173 22.88 -45.64 26.58
N ASN A 174 22.22 -45.66 25.43
CA ASN A 174 21.94 -46.89 24.66
C ASN A 174 23.22 -47.57 24.17
N ILE A 175 24.29 -46.82 23.89
CA ILE A 175 25.59 -47.39 23.52
C ILE A 175 26.17 -48.27 24.64
N LYS A 176 25.96 -47.88 25.90
CA LYS A 176 26.39 -48.64 27.09
C LYS A 176 25.50 -49.85 27.37
N GLY A 177 24.27 -49.85 26.84
CA GLY A 177 23.29 -50.91 27.06
C GLY A 177 23.68 -52.22 26.37
N GLN A 178 23.14 -53.35 26.84
CA GLN A 178 23.41 -54.68 26.28
C GLN A 178 22.63 -54.99 24.98
N ASP A 179 21.58 -54.23 24.69
CA ASP A 179 20.75 -54.43 23.49
C ASP A 179 21.51 -54.00 22.22
N LYS A 180 21.84 -54.98 21.37
CA LYS A 180 22.59 -54.77 20.13
C LYS A 180 21.84 -53.90 19.12
N PHE A 181 20.52 -54.01 19.04
CA PHE A 181 19.71 -53.23 18.11
C PHE A 181 19.67 -51.76 18.53
N LEU A 182 19.43 -51.50 19.82
CA LEU A 182 19.46 -50.13 20.37
C LEU A 182 20.85 -49.49 20.25
N ARG A 183 21.91 -50.26 20.51
CA ARG A 183 23.30 -49.81 20.35
C ARG A 183 23.62 -49.43 18.90
N SER A 184 23.26 -50.29 17.94
CA SER A 184 23.44 -50.00 16.50
C SER A 184 22.67 -48.76 16.07
N THR A 185 21.41 -48.63 16.50
CA THR A 185 20.58 -47.45 16.20
C THR A 185 21.19 -46.18 16.79
N ALA A 186 21.74 -46.26 18.00
CA ALA A 186 22.41 -45.14 18.65
C ALA A 186 23.68 -44.71 17.90
N PHE A 187 24.53 -45.64 17.45
CA PHE A 187 25.71 -45.29 16.64
C PHE A 187 25.33 -44.61 15.33
N ASN A 188 24.35 -45.15 14.60
CA ASN A 188 23.86 -44.54 13.37
C ASN A 188 23.33 -43.12 13.64
N PHE A 189 22.52 -42.96 14.68
CA PHE A 189 21.99 -41.65 15.06
C PHE A 189 23.11 -40.64 15.35
N LEU A 190 24.11 -41.01 16.15
CA LEU A 190 25.23 -40.13 16.47
C LEU A 190 26.03 -39.77 15.20
N GLN A 191 26.35 -40.76 14.36
CA GLN A 191 27.10 -40.54 13.12
C GLN A 191 26.42 -39.50 12.21
N TYR A 192 25.10 -39.54 12.08
CA TYR A 192 24.36 -38.56 11.26
C TYR A 192 24.15 -37.21 11.96
N SER A 193 23.95 -37.21 13.28
CA SER A 193 23.57 -36.01 14.02
C SER A 193 24.71 -35.03 14.26
N ILE A 194 25.94 -35.52 14.32
CA ILE A 194 27.10 -34.79 14.86
C ILE A 194 27.73 -33.80 13.89
N ASN A 195 27.63 -34.06 12.58
CA ASN A 195 28.02 -33.07 11.57
C ASN A 195 27.16 -31.78 11.64
N GLN A 196 26.07 -31.80 12.42
CA GLN A 196 25.10 -30.71 12.54
C GLN A 196 24.88 -30.21 13.98
N SER A 197 25.62 -30.68 14.99
CA SER A 197 25.48 -30.18 16.38
C SER A 197 26.79 -29.94 17.08
N ASP A 198 26.79 -28.88 17.88
CA ASP A 198 27.73 -28.71 18.97
C ASP A 198 27.34 -29.66 20.11
N LEU A 199 28.14 -30.72 20.26
CA LEU A 199 28.10 -31.58 21.43
C LEU A 199 28.57 -30.78 22.64
N SER A 200 27.90 -30.94 23.78
CA SER A 200 28.36 -30.33 25.03
C SER A 200 29.62 -31.04 25.56
N ASP A 201 30.41 -30.34 26.39
CA ASP A 201 31.61 -30.91 27.00
C ASP A 201 31.30 -32.19 27.79
N ASN A 202 30.13 -32.27 28.44
CA ASN A 202 29.68 -33.48 29.11
C ASN A 202 29.45 -34.64 28.14
N GLN A 203 28.88 -34.38 26.96
CA GLN A 203 28.67 -35.41 25.94
C GLN A 203 30.01 -35.87 25.34
N LEU A 204 30.94 -34.95 25.10
CA LEU A 204 32.29 -35.25 24.65
C LEU A 204 33.06 -36.09 25.67
N HIS A 205 32.95 -35.74 26.96
CA HIS A 205 33.50 -36.53 28.06
C HIS A 205 32.94 -37.95 28.08
N GLU A 206 31.63 -38.11 27.92
CA GLU A 206 31.02 -39.45 27.90
C GLU A 206 31.47 -40.30 26.71
N ILE A 207 31.69 -39.68 25.54
CA ILE A 207 32.28 -40.36 24.37
C ILE A 207 33.73 -40.75 24.64
N TYR A 208 34.52 -39.85 25.22
CA TYR A 208 35.87 -40.14 25.65
C TYR A 208 35.92 -41.33 26.60
N LYS A 209 35.06 -41.36 27.64
CA LYS A 209 34.96 -42.50 28.55
C LYS A 209 34.62 -43.80 27.82
N LEU A 210 33.69 -43.75 26.86
CA LEU A 210 33.31 -44.92 26.08
C LEU A 210 34.50 -45.52 25.32
N LEU A 211 35.37 -44.66 24.79
CA LEU A 211 36.56 -45.03 24.02
C LEU A 211 37.77 -45.41 24.88
N ALA A 212 38.02 -44.67 25.97
CA ALA A 212 39.20 -44.82 26.83
C ALA A 212 39.07 -45.99 27.81
N PHE A 213 37.87 -46.23 28.34
CA PHE A 213 37.64 -47.43 29.15
C PHE A 213 37.42 -48.63 28.23
N LYS A 214 38.01 -49.78 28.59
CA LYS A 214 37.89 -51.07 27.88
C LYS A 214 36.45 -51.62 27.92
N ASN A 215 35.54 -50.89 27.32
CA ASN A 215 34.25 -51.41 26.91
C ASN A 215 34.49 -52.35 25.73
N ASP A 216 33.69 -53.41 25.63
CA ASP A 216 33.66 -54.32 24.47
C ASP A 216 33.05 -53.60 23.24
N LEU A 217 33.65 -52.48 22.84
CA LEU A 217 33.37 -51.80 21.59
C LEU A 217 34.15 -52.51 20.49
N ASP A 218 33.43 -52.97 19.48
CA ASP A 218 34.04 -53.41 18.24
C ASP A 218 34.76 -52.25 17.53
N GLU A 219 35.66 -52.60 16.62
CA GLU A 219 36.51 -51.64 15.92
C GLU A 219 35.71 -50.58 15.15
N ASN A 220 34.60 -50.96 14.51
CA ASN A 220 33.76 -50.02 13.78
C ASN A 220 33.07 -49.02 14.74
N SER A 221 32.59 -49.49 15.89
CA SER A 221 32.07 -48.62 16.95
C SER A 221 33.13 -47.61 17.44
N LYS A 222 34.38 -48.04 17.63
CA LYS A 222 35.49 -47.14 17.99
C LYS A 222 35.76 -46.10 16.90
N ILE A 223 35.76 -46.50 15.63
CA ILE A 223 35.97 -45.60 14.49
C ILE A 223 34.89 -44.52 14.45
N ILE A 224 33.61 -44.89 14.62
CA ILE A 224 32.50 -43.93 14.62
C ILE A 224 32.68 -42.89 15.72
N LEU A 225 32.93 -43.34 16.96
CA LEU A 225 33.13 -42.44 18.10
C LEU A 225 34.41 -41.60 17.98
N SER A 226 35.47 -42.16 17.41
CA SER A 226 36.73 -41.43 17.18
C SER A 226 36.52 -40.31 16.15
N ASN A 227 35.85 -40.59 15.03
CA ASN A 227 35.53 -39.55 14.04
C ASN A 227 34.70 -38.40 14.64
N ILE A 228 33.82 -38.73 15.60
CA ILE A 228 33.06 -37.73 16.35
C ILE A 228 33.97 -36.82 17.18
N LEU A 229 34.91 -37.39 17.95
CA LEU A 229 35.84 -36.60 18.77
C LEU A 229 36.86 -35.82 17.94
N CYS A 230 37.28 -36.39 16.81
CA CYS A 230 38.33 -35.84 15.94
C CYS A 230 37.99 -34.43 15.43
N CYS A 231 36.72 -34.14 15.19
CA CYS A 231 36.26 -32.85 14.69
C CYS A 231 36.05 -31.78 15.79
N LYS A 232 36.44 -32.04 17.04
CA LYS A 232 36.20 -31.14 18.19
C LYS A 232 37.48 -30.90 18.98
N LYS A 233 37.94 -29.65 19.02
CA LYS A 233 39.11 -29.25 19.82
C LYS A 233 38.67 -29.07 21.28
N ASN A 234 38.94 -30.07 22.11
CA ASN A 234 38.71 -30.05 23.55
C ASN A 234 39.74 -30.97 24.25
N GLN A 235 39.84 -30.87 25.58
CA GLN A 235 40.79 -31.63 26.39
C GLN A 235 40.63 -33.16 26.25
N TYR A 236 39.39 -33.66 26.13
CA TYR A 236 39.11 -35.09 26.05
C TYR A 236 39.55 -35.69 24.71
N SER A 237 39.33 -34.95 23.61
CA SER A 237 39.83 -35.33 22.30
C SER A 237 41.35 -35.34 22.29
N GLU A 238 41.99 -34.33 22.88
CA GLU A 238 43.46 -34.24 22.96
C GLU A 238 44.06 -35.42 23.72
N GLU A 239 43.55 -35.68 24.94
CA GLU A 239 43.98 -36.80 25.78
C GLU A 239 43.79 -38.15 25.07
N TYR A 240 42.67 -38.32 24.36
CA TYR A 240 42.41 -39.54 23.62
C TYR A 240 43.39 -39.74 22.47
N PHE A 241 43.55 -38.73 21.60
CA PHE A 241 44.32 -38.91 20.38
C PHE A 241 45.82 -38.99 20.60
N LYS A 242 46.35 -38.36 21.66
CA LYS A 242 47.74 -38.59 22.10
C LYS A 242 48.03 -40.05 22.41
N VAL A 243 47.06 -40.78 22.97
CA VAL A 243 47.20 -42.23 23.24
C VAL A 243 46.98 -43.05 21.97
N VAL A 244 45.99 -42.71 21.17
CA VAL A 244 45.60 -43.48 19.97
C VAL A 244 46.69 -43.47 18.90
N VAL A 245 47.31 -42.33 18.63
CA VAL A 245 48.33 -42.22 17.56
C VAL A 245 49.51 -43.17 17.82
N VAL A 246 49.89 -43.34 19.08
CA VAL A 246 51.02 -44.21 19.49
C VAL A 246 50.61 -45.68 19.56
N ASN A 247 49.45 -46.00 20.14
CA ASN A 247 49.13 -47.36 20.56
C ASN A 247 48.21 -48.13 19.60
N GLU A 248 47.48 -47.44 18.73
CA GLU A 248 46.49 -48.08 17.84
C GLU A 248 47.03 -48.22 16.41
N LYS A 249 46.44 -49.14 15.66
CA LYS A 249 46.73 -49.33 14.23
C LYS A 249 45.79 -48.49 13.36
N ALA A 250 46.06 -48.44 12.06
CA ALA A 250 45.09 -47.91 11.10
C ALA A 250 43.77 -48.73 11.17
N PRO A 251 42.59 -48.08 11.06
CA PRO A 251 42.40 -46.66 10.69
C PRO A 251 42.38 -45.68 11.88
N LEU A 252 42.31 -46.14 13.13
CA LEU A 252 42.21 -45.26 14.32
C LEU A 252 43.40 -44.30 14.43
N LYS A 253 44.62 -44.80 14.17
CA LYS A 253 45.83 -43.97 14.12
C LYS A 253 45.67 -42.78 13.15
N LEU A 254 45.15 -43.02 11.95
CA LEU A 254 44.96 -41.99 10.93
C LEU A 254 43.90 -40.96 11.34
N ILE A 255 42.88 -41.38 12.11
CA ILE A 255 41.90 -40.45 12.70
C ILE A 255 42.57 -39.56 13.76
N GLY A 256 43.51 -40.09 14.54
CA GLY A 256 44.33 -39.29 15.46
C GLY A 256 45.22 -38.28 14.75
N LEU A 257 45.87 -38.68 13.65
CA LEU A 257 46.61 -37.73 12.80
C LEU A 257 45.70 -36.65 12.19
N HIS A 258 44.48 -37.01 11.79
CA HIS A 258 43.49 -36.03 11.34
C HIS A 258 43.16 -35.01 12.43
N TYR A 259 43.04 -35.45 13.69
CA TYR A 259 42.83 -34.56 14.83
C TYR A 259 44.01 -33.60 15.02
N PHE A 260 45.26 -34.08 14.93
CA PHE A 260 46.44 -33.21 15.03
C PHE A 260 46.47 -32.16 13.92
N LEU A 261 46.13 -32.53 12.68
CA LEU A 261 45.97 -31.56 11.58
C LEU A 261 44.91 -30.50 11.90
N PHE A 262 43.75 -30.92 12.39
CA PHE A 262 42.65 -30.02 12.74
C PHE A 262 42.98 -29.09 13.93
N ALA A 263 43.62 -29.63 14.98
CA ALA A 263 43.89 -28.90 16.22
C ALA A 263 45.12 -27.98 16.14
N GLY A 264 45.99 -28.21 15.14
CA GLY A 264 47.22 -27.46 14.87
C GLY A 264 48.44 -28.39 14.84
N PHE A 265 48.80 -28.90 13.66
CA PHE A 265 49.79 -29.96 13.47
C PHE A 265 51.14 -29.72 14.16
N GLU A 266 51.64 -28.48 14.10
CA GLU A 266 52.91 -28.08 14.74
C GLU A 266 52.93 -28.30 16.26
N GLN A 267 51.78 -28.19 16.93
CA GLN A 267 51.67 -28.37 18.38
C GLN A 267 51.94 -29.81 18.83
N TYR A 268 51.81 -30.76 17.89
CA TYR A 268 51.94 -32.19 18.13
C TYR A 268 53.17 -32.79 17.47
N MET A 269 54.13 -31.98 17.02
CA MET A 269 55.35 -32.48 16.36
C MET A 269 56.17 -33.42 17.24
N GLU A 270 56.23 -33.16 18.54
CA GLU A 270 56.89 -34.05 19.49
C GLU A 270 56.16 -35.39 19.60
N ASP A 271 54.84 -35.38 19.74
CA ASP A 271 54.01 -36.59 19.79
C ASP A 271 54.15 -37.41 18.49
N ILE A 272 54.12 -36.75 17.33
CA ILE A 272 54.29 -37.39 16.01
C ILE A 272 55.70 -37.96 15.87
N SER A 273 56.72 -37.22 16.30
CA SER A 273 58.11 -37.69 16.25
C SER A 273 58.31 -38.92 17.13
N ASN A 274 57.75 -38.93 18.34
CA ASN A 274 57.83 -40.09 19.23
C ASN A 274 57.07 -41.27 18.62
N MET A 275 55.90 -41.04 18.02
CA MET A 275 55.13 -42.09 17.32
C MET A 275 55.93 -42.77 16.20
N ILE A 276 56.71 -42.01 15.42
CA ILE A 276 57.57 -42.56 14.36
C ILE A 276 58.74 -43.34 14.97
N LEU A 277 59.48 -42.71 15.89
CA LEU A 277 60.72 -43.25 16.43
C LEU A 277 60.51 -44.47 17.34
N ASP A 278 59.36 -44.54 18.03
CA ASP A 278 59.01 -45.65 18.91
C ASP A 278 58.34 -46.81 18.15
N SER A 279 58.13 -46.69 16.83
CA SER A 279 57.56 -47.75 16.01
C SER A 279 58.57 -48.87 15.71
N GLU A 280 58.06 -50.06 15.37
CA GLU A 280 58.92 -51.22 15.04
C GLU A 280 59.74 -51.00 13.76
N ASN A 281 59.21 -50.21 12.81
CA ASN A 281 59.88 -49.82 11.57
C ASN A 281 59.70 -48.31 11.37
N PRO A 282 60.57 -47.47 11.96
CA PRO A 282 60.46 -46.02 11.92
C PRO A 282 60.37 -45.44 10.51
N GLU A 283 61.08 -46.00 9.54
CA GLU A 283 61.02 -45.54 8.16
C GLU A 283 59.64 -45.74 7.54
N ASP A 284 59.00 -46.89 7.78
CA ASP A 284 57.71 -47.25 7.20
C ASP A 284 56.60 -46.41 7.82
N GLU A 285 56.68 -46.17 9.13
CA GLU A 285 55.74 -45.31 9.84
C GLU A 285 55.88 -43.86 9.36
N TYR A 286 57.12 -43.37 9.16
CA TYR A 286 57.34 -42.04 8.63
C TYR A 286 56.76 -41.91 7.20
N ILE A 287 57.04 -42.88 6.33
CA ILE A 287 56.50 -42.92 4.97
C ILE A 287 54.97 -42.93 4.97
N GLN A 288 54.33 -43.72 5.85
CA GLN A 288 52.87 -43.77 5.95
C GLN A 288 52.26 -42.41 6.34
N ILE A 289 52.89 -41.67 7.26
CA ILE A 289 52.46 -40.32 7.62
C ILE A 289 52.64 -39.37 6.43
N LEU A 290 53.78 -39.43 5.74
CA LEU A 290 54.03 -38.60 4.56
C LEU A 290 52.99 -38.86 3.46
N LEU A 291 52.66 -40.13 3.20
CA LEU A 291 51.61 -40.54 2.28
C LEU A 291 50.25 -39.98 2.70
N TYR A 292 49.88 -40.09 3.98
CA TYR A 292 48.65 -39.52 4.51
C TYR A 292 48.61 -38.00 4.31
N LEU A 293 49.68 -37.30 4.69
CA LEU A 293 49.79 -35.85 4.54
C LEU A 293 49.77 -35.39 3.07
N SER A 294 50.33 -36.17 2.14
CA SER A 294 50.31 -35.85 0.70
C SER A 294 48.89 -35.70 0.16
N SER A 295 47.92 -36.42 0.75
CA SER A 295 46.52 -36.36 0.35
C SER A 295 45.71 -35.31 1.12
N GLN A 296 46.04 -35.07 2.40
CA GLN A 296 45.22 -34.25 3.29
C GLN A 296 45.77 -32.83 3.49
N ALA A 297 47.08 -32.69 3.63
CA ALA A 297 47.74 -31.43 3.98
C ALA A 297 49.21 -31.40 3.49
N PRO A 298 49.46 -31.28 2.17
CA PRO A 298 50.82 -31.37 1.62
C PRO A 298 51.83 -30.39 2.25
N ARG A 299 51.38 -29.21 2.64
CA ARG A 299 52.25 -28.19 3.27
C ARG A 299 52.83 -28.63 4.61
N GLU A 300 52.15 -29.53 5.32
CA GLU A 300 52.62 -30.03 6.62
C GLU A 300 53.79 -31.02 6.46
N ILE A 301 53.98 -31.60 5.27
CA ILE A 301 55.16 -32.42 4.94
C ILE A 301 56.44 -31.63 5.14
N VAL A 302 56.49 -30.40 4.63
CA VAL A 302 57.67 -29.53 4.77
C VAL A 302 58.01 -29.27 6.23
N LYS A 303 57.01 -29.25 7.11
CA LYS A 303 57.24 -29.01 8.53
C LYS A 303 57.82 -30.24 9.23
N ILE A 304 57.26 -31.43 8.97
CA ILE A 304 57.76 -32.66 9.59
C ILE A 304 59.17 -33.01 9.10
N ILE A 305 59.48 -32.82 7.81
CA ILE A 305 60.85 -33.06 7.27
C ILE A 305 61.87 -32.01 7.72
N ASN A 306 61.43 -30.87 8.27
CA ASN A 306 62.31 -29.88 8.89
C ASN A 306 62.33 -30.01 10.43
N TYR A 307 61.73 -31.05 10.99
CA TYR A 307 61.74 -31.28 12.43
C TYR A 307 63.03 -32.01 12.82
N ASN A 308 64.06 -31.24 13.19
CA ASN A 308 65.40 -31.74 13.51
C ASN A 308 65.42 -32.92 14.49
N ASN A 309 64.58 -32.88 15.54
CA ASN A 309 64.55 -33.91 16.57
C ASN A 309 64.12 -35.29 16.04
N LEU A 310 63.41 -35.35 14.91
CA LEU A 310 63.03 -36.58 14.23
C LEU A 310 64.18 -37.05 13.34
N ASN A 311 64.61 -36.21 12.40
CA ASN A 311 65.60 -36.59 11.38
C ASN A 311 66.97 -36.94 11.96
N SER A 312 67.38 -36.31 13.07
CA SER A 312 68.69 -36.58 13.69
C SER A 312 68.76 -37.92 14.43
N LYS A 313 67.62 -38.58 14.63
CA LYS A 313 67.52 -39.84 15.41
C LYS A 313 67.30 -41.07 14.53
N LEU A 314 66.94 -40.87 13.26
CA LEU A 314 66.86 -41.93 12.27
C LEU A 314 68.25 -42.21 11.69
N SER A 315 68.51 -43.48 11.36
CA SER A 315 69.73 -43.91 10.70
C SER A 315 69.79 -43.42 9.24
N ASP A 316 71.00 -43.35 8.68
CA ASP A 316 71.19 -42.94 7.29
C ASP A 316 70.44 -43.84 6.29
N GLU A 317 70.30 -45.14 6.60
CA GLU A 317 69.55 -46.10 5.78
C GLU A 317 68.04 -45.81 5.80
N GLU A 318 67.47 -45.63 7.00
CA GLU A 318 66.05 -45.26 7.17
C GLU A 318 65.75 -43.93 6.46
N MET A 319 66.63 -42.94 6.64
CA MET A 319 66.49 -41.64 5.98
C MET A 319 66.64 -41.72 4.46
N GLY A 320 67.47 -42.65 3.95
CA GLY A 320 67.60 -42.92 2.52
C GLY A 320 66.28 -43.35 1.90
N LYS A 321 65.56 -44.29 2.55
CA LYS A 321 64.25 -44.76 2.08
C LYS A 321 63.19 -43.66 2.10
N VAL A 322 63.18 -42.83 3.16
CA VAL A 322 62.25 -41.67 3.25
C VAL A 322 62.50 -40.66 2.13
N LYS A 323 63.78 -40.40 1.78
CA LYS A 323 64.14 -39.51 0.67
C LYS A 323 63.70 -40.07 -0.68
N GLU A 324 63.87 -41.37 -0.90
CA GLU A 324 63.43 -42.03 -2.14
C GLU A 324 61.91 -41.93 -2.31
N GLU A 325 61.13 -42.13 -1.25
CA GLU A 325 59.68 -41.92 -1.30
C GLU A 325 59.33 -40.47 -1.63
N LEU A 326 60.03 -39.50 -1.03
CA LEU A 326 59.79 -38.08 -1.30
C LEU A 326 60.08 -37.69 -2.75
N ASP A 327 60.89 -38.45 -3.50
CA ASP A 327 61.15 -38.23 -4.93
C ASP A 327 59.97 -38.60 -5.85
N ASP A 328 58.93 -39.26 -5.32
CA ASP A 328 57.72 -39.59 -6.08
C ASP A 328 56.96 -38.33 -6.54
N SER A 329 56.39 -38.39 -7.76
CA SER A 329 55.53 -37.40 -8.39
C SER A 329 54.38 -36.87 -7.50
N LYS A 330 53.90 -37.65 -6.53
CA LYS A 330 52.83 -37.19 -5.61
C LYS A 330 53.22 -35.94 -4.81
N TYR A 331 54.51 -35.64 -4.69
CA TYR A 331 55.03 -34.47 -3.97
C TYR A 331 55.38 -33.28 -4.87
N ASP A 332 55.08 -33.34 -6.17
CA ASP A 332 55.48 -32.31 -7.15
C ASP A 332 55.00 -30.90 -6.78
N SER A 333 53.82 -30.79 -6.16
CA SER A 333 53.26 -29.49 -5.74
C SER A 333 54.06 -28.76 -4.66
N ILE A 334 54.91 -29.48 -3.93
CA ILE A 334 55.75 -28.98 -2.82
C ILE A 334 57.23 -29.33 -3.02
N ARG A 335 57.61 -29.76 -4.24
CA ARG A 335 58.95 -30.25 -4.57
C ARG A 335 60.04 -29.23 -4.26
N LYS A 336 59.76 -27.96 -4.56
CA LYS A 336 60.73 -26.88 -4.35
C LYS A 336 61.04 -26.74 -2.86
N GLU A 337 60.02 -26.73 -2.02
CA GLU A 337 60.14 -26.61 -0.57
C GLU A 337 60.82 -27.85 0.04
N ILE A 338 60.55 -29.05 -0.50
CA ILE A 338 61.24 -30.28 -0.09
C ILE A 338 62.73 -30.18 -0.41
N ASN A 339 63.12 -29.75 -1.61
CA ASN A 339 64.52 -29.60 -2.00
C ASN A 339 65.25 -28.52 -1.19
N GLU A 340 64.53 -27.51 -0.72
CA GLU A 340 65.05 -26.46 0.17
C GLU A 340 65.07 -26.88 1.65
N SER A 341 64.47 -28.02 2.02
CA SER A 341 64.39 -28.48 3.39
C SER A 341 65.73 -28.94 3.96
N GLN A 342 65.83 -28.96 5.29
CA GLN A 342 66.99 -29.45 6.03
C GLN A 342 67.35 -30.87 5.64
N LEU A 343 66.36 -31.71 5.33
CA LEU A 343 66.56 -33.10 4.94
C LEU A 343 67.47 -33.27 3.72
N PHE A 344 67.37 -32.36 2.73
CA PHE A 344 68.15 -32.38 1.49
C PHE A 344 69.35 -31.42 1.51
N ASN A 345 69.38 -30.47 2.44
CA ASN A 345 70.46 -29.46 2.56
C ASN A 345 71.54 -29.79 3.60
N VAL A 346 71.53 -30.97 4.22
CA VAL A 346 72.69 -31.43 5.01
C VAL A 346 73.86 -31.65 4.06
N LYS A 347 74.77 -30.68 4.00
CA LYS A 347 76.08 -30.85 3.35
C LYS A 347 76.81 -31.96 4.11
N ASN A 348 77.01 -33.10 3.45
CA ASN A 348 77.98 -34.11 3.86
C ASN A 348 79.36 -33.50 4.05
#